data_AF-A0AAW1ADI8-F1
#
_entry.id   AF-A0AAW1ADI8-F1
#
_cell.length_a   1.000
_cell.length_b   1.000
_cell.length_c   1.000
_cell.angle_alpha   90.00
_cell.angle_beta   90.00
_cell.angle_gamma   90.00
#
_symmetry.space_group_name_H-M   'P 1'
#
loop_
_entity.id
_entity.type
_entity.pdbx_description
1 polymer ?
#
loop_
_entity_poly.entity_id
_entity_poly.type
_entity_poly.pdbx_seq_one_letter_code
_entity_poly.pdbx_strand_id
1 'polypeptide(L)'
;MKLWLAVVHIILVATNIWVTAHFHEELPEDNEFAEFEDFEEEKPAQTINDRSTEHLKESNNNNQDFEEEDVLIVDGDSEFDHFQDEEEFEGLDAAGGNAGPKSDEPSTLTITKIPLHLRARWDSFYLEILMIIGLLVYFINYVAGRSKNAHISEMWLMEHKQLLMDNFSLVGDTGKSTEDMSENGLVKESQSHYSLYCSGRVGCDSMLIELKLIKRQDLVAVLAQLVRPQNDQAHIRVELAKDETDNFVLAIATKRTAMHLVRDMADISVYCPEKRLGEKFGLPSGFYVMSEIAEAASAILDTRVLQAFSKFSPYIDYIYISDQFSGPKQQEDTTQLTMPEVKRVLLVGLNISIKGRITNAEGQEKLKLLLQLTFYLLDKLRRFKLSKEGKSKADKNRLRVEEAFLKTTHAARAEAAAQRREERRRAEKERMLQEEDPDKQRKWEEKEQRRLAKKRAPRMKQLKTSG
;
A
#
# COMPACT_ATOMS: atom_id res chain seq x y z
N MET A 1 27.00 34.77 -13.11
CA MET A 1 25.97 33.83 -12.62
C MET A 1 25.93 32.46 -13.33
N LYS A 2 26.45 32.28 -14.56
CA LYS A 2 26.43 30.96 -15.24
C LYS A 2 27.64 30.05 -15.00
N LEU A 3 28.81 30.61 -14.65
CA LEU A 3 30.01 29.81 -14.38
C LEU A 3 29.91 28.97 -13.12
N TRP A 4 29.30 29.50 -12.05
CA TRP A 4 29.19 28.77 -10.78
C TRP A 4 28.28 27.53 -10.89
N LEU A 5 27.20 27.62 -11.67
CA LEU A 5 26.34 26.47 -12.01
C LEU A 5 27.10 25.40 -12.82
N ALA A 6 27.97 25.81 -13.74
CA ALA A 6 28.81 24.87 -14.49
C ALA A 6 29.83 24.18 -13.58
N VAL A 7 30.45 24.92 -12.65
CA VAL A 7 31.40 24.37 -11.67
C VAL A 7 30.70 23.38 -10.73
N VAL A 8 29.50 23.71 -10.23
CA VAL A 8 28.69 22.80 -9.40
C VAL A 8 28.32 21.53 -10.17
N HIS A 9 27.99 21.64 -11.46
CA HIS A 9 27.65 20.48 -12.27
C HIS A 9 28.86 19.59 -12.55
N ILE A 10 30.04 20.19 -12.81
CA ILE A 10 31.30 19.47 -12.99
C ILE A 10 31.70 18.73 -11.71
N ILE A 11 31.53 19.35 -10.53
CA ILE A 11 31.80 18.72 -9.25
C ILE A 11 30.85 17.54 -8.99
N LEU A 12 29.56 17.68 -9.32
CA LEU A 12 28.56 16.60 -9.19
C LEU A 12 28.84 15.40 -10.11
N VAL A 13 29.35 15.66 -11.32
CA VAL A 13 29.72 14.59 -12.26
C VAL A 13 31.03 13.93 -11.84
N ALA A 14 32.03 14.71 -11.41
CA ALA A 14 33.30 14.18 -10.92
C ALA A 14 33.13 13.31 -9.67
N THR A 15 32.25 13.71 -8.74
CA THR A 15 31.93 12.92 -7.54
C THR A 15 31.16 11.65 -7.87
N ASN A 16 30.23 11.66 -8.83
CA ASN A 16 29.58 10.43 -9.31
C ASN A 16 30.55 9.45 -9.95
N ILE A 17 31.48 9.93 -10.78
CA ILE A 17 32.50 9.08 -11.40
C ILE A 17 33.44 8.50 -10.33
N TRP A 18 33.85 9.31 -9.35
CA TRP A 18 34.72 8.85 -8.26
C TRP A 18 34.04 7.81 -7.37
N VAL A 19 32.77 8.01 -7.01
CA VAL A 19 31.97 7.04 -6.26
C VAL A 19 31.77 5.76 -7.06
N THR A 20 31.46 5.85 -8.36
CA THR A 20 31.25 4.66 -9.21
C THR A 20 32.55 3.89 -9.47
N ALA A 21 33.70 4.57 -9.50
CA ALA A 21 35.01 3.94 -9.67
C ALA A 21 35.55 3.28 -8.39
N HIS A 22 35.09 3.72 -7.20
CA HIS A 22 35.50 3.17 -5.90
C HIS A 22 34.44 2.30 -5.21
N PHE A 23 33.21 2.26 -5.71
CA PHE A 23 32.23 1.22 -5.37
C PHE A 23 32.50 -0.03 -6.21
N HIS A 24 33.53 -0.78 -5.83
CA HIS A 24 33.59 -2.21 -6.10
C HIS A 24 33.45 -2.90 -4.76
N GLU A 25 32.22 -3.30 -4.42
CA GLU A 25 31.99 -4.25 -3.36
C GLU A 25 31.35 -5.50 -3.97
N GLU A 26 31.95 -6.61 -3.59
CA GLU A 26 31.83 -7.96 -4.11
C GLU A 26 30.42 -8.50 -3.88
N LEU A 27 29.86 -9.17 -4.89
CA LEU A 27 28.65 -9.98 -4.76
C LEU A 27 28.94 -11.18 -3.85
N PRO A 28 28.28 -11.37 -2.70
CA PRO A 28 28.26 -12.66 -2.04
C PRO A 28 27.25 -13.54 -2.77
N GLU A 29 27.76 -14.65 -3.33
CA GLU A 29 26.98 -15.74 -3.86
C GLU A 29 26.04 -16.36 -2.81
N ASP A 30 24.97 -16.97 -3.30
CA ASP A 30 23.96 -17.75 -2.59
C ASP A 30 24.44 -18.49 -1.34
N ASN A 31 23.75 -18.29 -0.22
CA ASN A 31 23.83 -19.15 0.95
C ASN A 31 22.44 -19.41 1.55
N GLU A 32 21.63 -20.17 0.80
CA GLU A 32 20.28 -20.62 1.18
C GLU A 32 20.32 -21.93 2.03
N PHE A 33 21.37 -22.15 2.84
CA PHE A 33 21.60 -23.43 3.53
C PHE A 33 22.09 -23.36 4.99
N ALA A 34 21.99 -22.21 5.66
CA ALA A 34 22.54 -22.02 7.02
C ALA A 34 21.50 -21.97 8.16
N GLU A 35 20.24 -22.35 7.94
CA GLU A 35 19.19 -22.34 8.99
C GLU A 35 18.81 -23.75 9.44
N PHE A 36 19.79 -24.62 9.73
CA PHE A 36 19.58 -25.86 10.46
C PHE A 36 20.88 -26.24 11.19
N GLU A 37 21.08 -25.73 12.40
CA GLU A 37 21.91 -26.39 13.40
C GLU A 37 21.52 -25.91 14.82
N ASP A 38 20.96 -26.87 15.56
CA ASP A 38 21.04 -27.10 17.00
C ASP A 38 20.71 -25.98 18.00
N PHE A 39 19.60 -26.18 18.72
CA PHE A 39 19.61 -26.16 20.19
C PHE A 39 18.52 -27.10 20.73
N GLU A 40 18.90 -28.37 20.94
CA GLU A 40 18.39 -29.15 22.06
C GLU A 40 19.38 -28.98 23.22
N GLU A 41 18.93 -28.47 24.37
CA GLU A 41 19.32 -29.06 25.65
C GLU A 41 18.25 -28.80 26.73
N GLU A 42 17.85 -29.89 27.37
CA GLU A 42 16.75 -30.03 28.32
C GLU A 42 17.11 -29.63 29.77
N LYS A 43 16.15 -28.95 30.43
CA LYS A 43 15.55 -29.24 31.78
C LYS A 43 16.41 -29.02 33.07
N PRO A 44 15.82 -29.02 34.31
CA PRO A 44 14.44 -29.37 34.69
C PRO A 44 13.65 -28.46 35.68
N ALA A 45 12.31 -28.56 35.55
CA ALA A 45 11.24 -28.80 36.54
C ALA A 45 11.03 -27.92 37.81
N GLN A 46 9.79 -27.44 38.00
CA GLN A 46 8.75 -27.97 38.92
C GLN A 46 7.50 -27.06 38.93
N THR A 47 6.36 -27.52 38.37
CA THR A 47 5.08 -27.90 39.07
C THR A 47 4.47 -26.80 39.97
N ILE A 48 3.22 -26.36 39.85
CA ILE A 48 1.94 -27.07 40.13
C ILE A 48 0.76 -26.19 39.61
N ASN A 49 -0.18 -26.80 38.83
CA ASN A 49 -1.66 -26.85 38.98
C ASN A 49 -2.42 -25.67 39.66
N ASP A 50 -3.66 -25.28 39.33
CA ASP A 50 -4.75 -25.88 38.56
C ASP A 50 -5.90 -24.82 38.42
N ARG A 51 -6.70 -24.97 37.36
CA ARG A 51 -8.18 -24.83 37.28
C ARG A 51 -8.99 -23.54 37.63
N SER A 52 -9.80 -23.20 36.61
CA SER A 52 -11.27 -23.00 36.60
C SER A 52 -11.94 -21.66 36.95
N THR A 53 -12.49 -21.04 35.89
CA THR A 53 -13.91 -20.69 35.61
C THR A 53 -14.74 -19.76 36.51
N GLU A 54 -15.56 -18.96 35.80
CA GLU A 54 -16.79 -18.22 36.16
C GLU A 54 -16.65 -16.71 36.43
N HIS A 55 -17.13 -15.82 35.55
CA HIS A 55 -18.50 -15.39 35.19
C HIS A 55 -19.15 -14.37 36.18
N LEU A 56 -19.45 -13.20 35.60
CA LEU A 56 -20.60 -12.29 35.83
C LEU A 56 -20.52 -11.15 36.85
N LYS A 57 -20.57 -9.94 36.25
CA LYS A 57 -21.61 -8.89 36.40
C LYS A 57 -21.44 -7.75 37.42
N GLU A 58 -21.30 -6.57 36.82
CA GLU A 58 -22.19 -5.39 36.87
C GLU A 58 -22.52 -4.66 38.17
N SER A 59 -22.63 -3.33 37.96
CA SER A 59 -23.37 -2.30 38.72
C SER A 59 -22.58 -1.62 39.83
N ASN A 60 -22.66 -0.30 40.06
CA ASN A 60 -23.20 0.86 39.34
C ASN A 60 -22.71 2.12 40.09
N ASN A 61 -22.72 3.26 39.41
CA ASN A 61 -22.72 4.67 39.86
C ASN A 61 -22.69 5.02 41.37
N ASN A 62 -21.88 6.03 41.72
CA ASN A 62 -22.41 7.36 42.07
C ASN A 62 -21.33 8.47 42.13
N ASN A 63 -21.72 9.63 41.58
CA ASN A 63 -21.10 10.95 41.66
C ASN A 63 -20.99 11.47 43.11
N GLN A 64 -20.00 12.33 43.38
CA GLN A 64 -20.21 13.73 43.79
C GLN A 64 -18.90 14.53 43.93
N ASP A 65 -18.94 15.71 43.30
CA ASP A 65 -18.19 16.97 43.43
C ASP A 65 -17.20 17.17 44.59
N PHE A 66 -16.08 17.87 44.33
CA PHE A 66 -15.90 19.29 44.73
C PHE A 66 -14.63 19.91 44.10
N GLU A 67 -14.66 21.23 44.08
CA GLU A 67 -13.96 22.23 43.26
C GLU A 67 -12.48 22.52 43.59
N GLU A 68 -11.80 23.07 42.57
CA GLU A 68 -10.81 24.17 42.52
C GLU A 68 -10.07 24.61 43.80
N GLU A 69 -8.73 24.68 43.75
CA GLU A 69 -7.99 25.96 43.68
C GLU A 69 -6.45 25.79 43.66
N ASP A 70 -5.81 26.81 43.08
CA ASP A 70 -4.45 27.30 43.30
C ASP A 70 -3.23 26.71 42.58
N VAL A 71 -2.99 27.35 41.43
CA VAL A 71 -1.68 27.56 40.78
C VAL A 71 -0.79 28.41 41.69
N LEU A 72 0.34 27.84 42.14
CA LEU A 72 1.47 28.58 42.72
C LEU A 72 2.71 28.34 41.87
N ILE A 73 3.15 29.38 41.17
CA ILE A 73 4.43 29.48 40.48
C ILE A 73 5.48 29.83 41.55
N VAL A 74 6.51 29.01 41.69
CA VAL A 74 7.74 29.36 42.41
C VAL A 74 8.93 28.93 41.56
N ASP A 75 9.63 29.94 41.03
CA ASP A 75 10.98 29.85 40.48
C ASP A 75 11.97 29.35 41.55
N GLY A 76 12.92 28.52 41.15
CA GLY A 76 13.93 28.00 42.06
C GLY A 76 15.09 27.31 41.34
N ASP A 77 15.99 28.12 40.79
CA ASP A 77 17.34 27.70 40.41
C ASP A 77 18.11 27.14 41.62
N SER A 78 18.53 25.87 41.57
CA SER A 78 19.76 25.33 42.20
C SER A 78 19.84 23.82 42.02
N GLU A 79 20.51 23.37 40.97
CA GLU A 79 21.08 22.02 40.93
C GLU A 79 22.41 22.05 40.19
N PHE A 80 23.44 22.54 40.90
CA PHE A 80 24.84 22.41 40.50
C PHE A 80 25.70 22.47 41.78
N ASP A 81 25.77 21.35 42.51
CA ASP A 81 26.76 21.19 43.58
C ASP A 81 27.18 19.73 43.73
N HIS A 82 27.88 19.24 42.71
CA HIS A 82 28.69 18.03 42.79
C HIS A 82 30.04 18.36 42.19
N PHE A 83 31.05 18.63 43.03
CA PHE A 83 32.49 18.37 42.85
C PHE A 83 33.29 19.18 43.88
N GLN A 84 33.43 18.67 45.10
CA GLN A 84 34.60 18.95 45.95
C GLN A 84 35.03 17.64 46.59
N ASP A 85 35.90 16.92 45.87
CA ASP A 85 36.63 15.77 46.40
C ASP A 85 37.65 16.22 47.43
N GLU A 86 37.76 15.38 48.45
CA GLU A 86 38.64 15.43 49.59
C GLU A 86 40.09 15.17 49.17
N GLU A 87 40.98 16.16 49.33
CA GLU A 87 42.40 15.88 49.56
C GLU A 87 42.82 16.47 50.90
N GLU A 88 42.52 15.65 51.91
CA GLU A 88 43.13 15.58 53.22
C GLU A 88 44.66 15.34 53.10
N PHE A 89 45.48 16.35 53.41
CA PHE A 89 46.83 16.12 53.94
C PHE A 89 47.37 17.32 54.73
N GLU A 90 47.49 17.11 56.05
CA GLU A 90 48.49 17.60 57.01
C GLU A 90 49.02 19.05 56.83
N GLY A 91 48.69 20.02 57.69
CA GLY A 91 49.06 20.06 59.10
C GLY A 91 50.44 20.71 59.29
N LEU A 92 50.47 21.97 59.77
CA LEU A 92 51.38 22.49 60.83
C LEU A 92 51.43 24.03 60.84
N ASP A 93 50.96 24.54 61.99
CA ASP A 93 51.43 25.70 62.73
C ASP A 93 51.18 27.13 62.23
N ALA A 94 50.11 27.68 62.81
CA ALA A 94 49.96 29.07 63.16
C ALA A 94 51.14 29.60 64.01
N ALA A 95 51.62 30.80 63.70
CA ALA A 95 51.62 31.96 64.61
C ALA A 95 52.54 33.08 64.10
N GLY A 96 52.08 34.32 64.26
CA GLY A 96 52.98 35.47 64.43
C GLY A 96 52.80 36.55 63.36
N GLY A 97 52.04 37.58 63.71
CA GLY A 97 51.72 38.70 62.82
C GLY A 97 52.86 39.68 62.58
N ASN A 98 52.67 40.55 61.59
CA ASN A 98 52.79 41.99 61.79
C ASN A 98 52.25 42.78 60.59
N ALA A 99 51.57 43.86 60.91
CA ALA A 99 50.98 44.82 59.98
C ALA A 99 52.04 45.67 59.26
N GLY A 100 51.79 45.95 57.98
CA GLY A 100 52.45 47.00 57.21
C GLY A 100 51.78 47.17 55.85
N PRO A 101 51.26 48.36 55.47
CA PRO A 101 50.56 48.55 54.21
C PRO A 101 51.57 48.89 53.12
N LYS A 102 51.57 48.15 52.00
CA LYS A 102 52.32 48.55 50.80
C LYS A 102 51.53 48.27 49.52
N SER A 103 51.22 49.40 48.86
CA SER A 103 51.23 49.69 47.42
C SER A 103 50.40 48.82 46.48
N ASP A 104 49.43 49.49 45.86
CA ASP A 104 48.80 49.18 44.58
C ASP A 104 49.79 48.71 43.52
N GLU A 105 49.67 47.45 43.12
CA GLU A 105 49.98 47.01 41.75
C GLU A 105 48.69 46.43 41.15
N PRO A 106 48.28 46.84 39.94
CA PRO A 106 47.12 46.24 39.30
C PRO A 106 47.45 44.78 38.98
N SER A 107 46.76 43.87 39.65
CA SER A 107 46.78 42.43 39.36
C SER A 107 46.61 42.24 37.86
N THR A 108 47.70 41.84 37.20
CA THR A 108 47.68 41.50 35.78
C THR A 108 46.69 40.34 35.65
N LEU A 109 45.54 40.59 35.03
CA LEU A 109 44.56 39.55 34.71
C LEU A 109 45.26 38.49 33.87
N THR A 110 45.76 37.44 34.52
CA THR A 110 46.23 36.23 33.86
C THR A 110 44.98 35.57 33.28
N ILE A 111 44.69 35.89 32.02
CA ILE A 111 43.71 35.18 31.20
C ILE A 111 44.10 33.71 31.26
N THR A 112 43.38 32.95 32.06
CA THR A 112 43.46 31.50 32.11
C THR A 112 43.24 31.00 30.69
N LYS A 113 44.29 30.49 30.05
CA LYS A 113 44.17 29.83 28.75
C LYS A 113 43.36 28.56 28.97
N ILE A 114 42.05 28.67 28.80
CA ILE A 114 41.15 27.53 28.74
C ILE A 114 41.75 26.53 27.74
N PRO A 115 41.97 25.27 28.13
CA PRO A 115 42.65 24.29 27.30
C PRO A 115 41.90 24.14 25.96
N LEU A 116 42.68 24.10 24.87
CA LEU A 116 42.22 24.20 23.47
C LEU A 116 41.16 23.17 23.03
N HIS A 117 40.88 22.15 23.84
CA HIS A 117 39.92 21.09 23.55
C HIS A 117 38.47 21.44 23.93
N LEU A 118 38.25 22.47 24.78
CA LEU A 118 36.92 22.97 25.16
C LEU A 118 36.47 24.19 24.35
N ARG A 119 37.35 24.73 23.49
CA ARG A 119 36.88 25.59 22.40
C ARG A 119 36.24 24.66 21.39
N ALA A 120 34.91 24.56 21.40
CA ALA A 120 34.15 23.99 20.30
C ALA A 120 34.58 24.72 19.02
N ARG A 121 35.49 24.10 18.25
CA ARG A 121 35.97 24.68 17.02
C ARG A 121 34.79 24.61 16.07
N TRP A 122 34.45 25.75 15.46
CA TRP A 122 33.47 25.80 14.36
C TRP A 122 33.81 24.78 13.26
N ASP A 123 35.09 24.41 13.16
CA ASP A 123 35.62 23.38 12.28
C ASP A 123 35.16 21.93 12.62
N SER A 124 34.63 21.68 13.81
CA SER A 124 34.10 20.35 14.19
C SER A 124 32.64 20.17 13.79
N PHE A 125 31.91 21.26 13.55
CA PHE A 125 30.49 21.25 13.24
C PHE A 125 30.18 21.12 11.75
N TYR A 126 31.18 20.91 10.86
CA TYR A 126 30.90 20.79 9.43
C TYR A 126 29.90 19.67 9.09
N LEU A 127 29.99 18.52 9.78
CA LEU A 127 29.03 17.43 9.60
C LEU A 127 27.63 17.78 10.13
N GLU A 128 27.56 18.47 11.28
CA GLU A 128 26.28 18.91 11.86
C GLU A 128 25.61 19.98 11.01
N ILE A 129 26.37 20.98 10.54
CA ILE A 129 25.90 22.03 9.62
C ILE A 129 25.44 21.39 8.30
N LEU A 130 26.18 20.42 7.76
CA LEU A 130 25.78 19.69 6.55
C LEU A 130 24.47 18.92 6.77
N MET A 131 24.31 18.27 7.93
CA MET A 131 23.08 17.55 8.27
C MET A 131 21.88 18.51 8.43
N ILE A 132 22.07 19.66 9.08
CA ILE A 132 21.04 20.70 9.21
C ILE A 132 20.67 21.26 7.83
N ILE A 133 21.64 21.52 6.95
CA ILE A 133 21.37 21.95 5.57
C ILE A 133 20.58 20.87 4.82
N GLY A 134 20.95 19.60 4.95
CA GLY A 134 20.24 18.47 4.36
C GLY A 134 18.78 18.39 4.82
N LEU A 135 18.54 18.52 6.13
CA LEU A 135 17.21 18.56 6.73
C LEU A 135 16.40 19.79 6.25
N LEU A 136 17.04 20.95 6.13
CA LEU A 136 16.41 22.16 5.64
C LEU A 136 15.98 22.02 4.17
N VAL A 137 16.84 21.44 3.33
CA VAL A 137 16.50 21.13 1.93
C VAL A 137 15.34 20.13 1.86
N TYR A 138 15.36 19.09 2.68
CA TYR A 138 14.27 18.12 2.77
C TYR A 138 12.95 18.79 3.18
N PHE A 139 12.99 19.65 4.20
CA PHE A 139 11.81 20.38 4.68
C PHE A 139 11.25 21.35 3.63
N ILE A 140 12.10 22.10 2.94
CA ILE A 140 11.69 22.98 1.84
C ILE A 140 11.06 22.17 0.71
N ASN A 141 11.65 21.02 0.34
CA ASN A 141 11.09 20.14 -0.68
C ASN A 141 9.70 19.61 -0.25
N TYR A 142 9.55 19.23 1.02
CA TYR A 142 8.28 18.79 1.57
C TYR A 142 7.20 19.88 1.47
N VAL A 143 7.49 21.10 1.92
CA VAL A 143 6.53 22.23 1.90
C VAL A 143 6.21 22.66 0.47
N ALA A 144 7.20 22.75 -0.42
CA ALA A 144 6.99 23.10 -1.82
C ALA A 144 6.22 21.99 -2.56
N GLY A 145 6.59 20.73 -2.32
CA GLY A 145 5.96 19.55 -2.92
C GLY A 145 4.50 19.40 -2.54
N ARG A 146 4.17 19.51 -1.23
CA ARG A 146 2.79 19.44 -0.75
C ARG A 146 1.94 20.58 -1.31
N SER A 147 2.48 21.81 -1.37
CA SER A 147 1.76 22.97 -1.86
C SER A 147 1.49 22.86 -3.36
N LYS A 148 2.46 22.34 -4.12
CA LYS A 148 2.32 22.14 -5.57
C LYS A 148 1.28 21.07 -5.89
N ASN A 149 1.26 19.96 -5.15
CA ASN A 149 0.25 18.92 -5.32
C ASN A 149 -1.16 19.42 -4.99
N ALA A 150 -1.31 20.16 -3.88
CA ALA A 150 -2.59 20.78 -3.52
C ALA A 150 -3.09 21.74 -4.59
N HIS A 151 -2.20 22.57 -5.15
CA HIS A 151 -2.55 23.49 -6.23
C HIS A 151 -2.98 22.76 -7.50
N ILE A 152 -2.29 21.69 -7.90
CA ILE A 152 -2.67 20.88 -9.07
C ILE A 152 -4.07 20.28 -8.90
N SER A 153 -4.35 19.70 -7.73
CA SER A 153 -5.66 19.10 -7.46
C SER A 153 -6.78 20.14 -7.43
N GLU A 154 -6.53 21.32 -6.88
CA GLU A 154 -7.49 22.42 -6.83
C GLU A 154 -7.77 22.97 -8.23
N MET A 155 -6.73 23.19 -9.04
CA MET A 155 -6.89 23.62 -10.44
C MET A 155 -7.69 22.61 -11.25
N TRP A 156 -7.40 21.32 -11.08
CA TRP A 156 -8.15 20.27 -11.76
C TRP A 156 -9.63 20.29 -11.35
N LEU A 157 -9.91 20.44 -10.05
CA LEU A 157 -11.27 20.51 -9.54
C LEU A 157 -12.00 21.72 -10.10
N MET A 158 -11.42 22.92 -10.05
CA MET A 158 -12.04 24.15 -10.53
C MET A 158 -12.52 24.04 -11.98
N GLU A 159 -11.72 23.44 -12.88
CA GLU A 159 -12.08 23.32 -14.29
C GLU A 159 -13.17 22.26 -14.56
N HIS A 160 -13.19 21.18 -13.76
CA HIS A 160 -14.09 20.05 -13.98
C HIS A 160 -15.35 20.09 -13.11
N LYS A 161 -15.38 20.92 -12.06
CA LYS A 161 -16.48 21.00 -11.08
C LYS A 161 -17.82 21.31 -11.73
N GLN A 162 -17.88 22.29 -12.63
CA GLN A 162 -19.13 22.63 -13.32
C GLN A 162 -19.66 21.45 -14.13
N LEU A 163 -18.79 20.78 -14.89
CA LEU A 163 -19.16 19.62 -15.69
C LEU A 163 -19.69 18.47 -14.82
N LEU A 164 -19.14 18.29 -13.62
CA LEU A 164 -19.62 17.29 -12.66
C LEU A 164 -20.98 17.68 -12.08
N MET A 165 -21.16 18.93 -11.66
CA MET A 165 -22.41 19.45 -11.12
C MET A 165 -23.57 19.40 -12.13
N ASP A 166 -23.28 19.63 -13.41
CA ASP A 166 -24.30 19.54 -14.47
C ASP A 166 -24.77 18.08 -14.71
N ASN A 167 -23.95 17.09 -14.34
CA ASN A 167 -24.18 15.67 -14.66
C ASN A 167 -24.56 14.80 -13.46
N PHE A 168 -24.33 15.26 -12.23
CA PHE A 168 -24.54 14.53 -10.98
C PHE A 168 -25.31 15.41 -9.99
N SER A 169 -26.26 14.83 -9.26
CA SER A 169 -26.99 15.58 -8.22
C SER A 169 -26.17 15.75 -6.94
N LEU A 170 -25.23 14.84 -6.65
CA LEU A 170 -24.36 14.88 -5.50
C LEU A 170 -22.90 14.89 -5.95
N VAL A 171 -22.15 15.93 -5.57
CA VAL A 171 -20.72 16.07 -5.87
C VAL A 171 -20.00 16.53 -4.61
N GLY A 172 -19.04 15.73 -4.14
CA GLY A 172 -18.20 16.05 -3.00
C GLY A 172 -18.78 15.75 -1.62
N ASP A 173 -19.95 15.12 -1.53
CA ASP A 173 -20.53 14.69 -0.26
C ASP A 173 -20.30 13.17 -0.09
N THR A 174 -19.47 12.82 0.89
CA THR A 174 -19.18 11.43 1.26
C THR A 174 -20.06 10.95 2.42
N GLY A 175 -20.98 11.78 2.93
CA GLY A 175 -21.84 11.49 4.08
C GLY A 175 -21.09 11.30 5.40
N LYS A 176 -19.76 11.40 5.37
CA LYS A 176 -18.85 11.38 6.52
C LYS A 176 -18.28 12.78 6.64
N SER A 177 -18.51 13.45 7.76
CA SER A 177 -17.82 14.69 8.11
C SER A 177 -16.36 14.37 8.43
N THR A 178 -15.56 14.10 7.42
CA THR A 178 -14.10 14.06 7.56
C THR A 178 -13.60 15.49 7.75
N GLU A 179 -12.84 15.72 8.82
CA GLU A 179 -12.23 17.02 9.14
C GLU A 179 -11.32 17.55 8.01
N ASP A 180 -10.87 16.67 7.10
CA ASP A 180 -10.05 16.97 5.93
C ASP A 180 -10.85 17.30 4.65
N MET A 181 -12.17 17.50 4.75
CA MET A 181 -12.98 17.87 3.60
C MET A 181 -12.79 19.37 3.31
N SER A 182 -12.17 19.68 2.15
CA SER A 182 -12.13 21.06 1.68
C SER A 182 -13.54 21.58 1.43
N GLU A 183 -13.78 22.90 1.58
CA GLU A 183 -15.08 23.55 1.27
C GLU A 183 -15.62 23.19 -0.14
N ASN A 184 -14.73 22.74 -1.02
CA ASN A 184 -15.04 22.37 -2.40
C ASN A 184 -15.40 20.89 -2.61
N GLY A 185 -15.45 20.06 -1.57
CA GLY A 185 -15.86 18.65 -1.63
C GLY A 185 -14.77 17.67 -2.08
N LEU A 186 -13.54 18.15 -2.29
CA LEU A 186 -12.38 17.31 -2.55
C LEU A 186 -11.79 16.84 -1.21
N VAL A 187 -11.63 15.53 -1.07
CA VAL A 187 -11.05 14.90 0.13
C VAL A 187 -9.56 14.67 -0.11
N LYS A 188 -8.73 15.10 0.83
CA LYS A 188 -7.28 14.88 0.79
C LYS A 188 -6.92 13.63 1.59
N GLU A 189 -6.74 12.50 0.91
CA GLU A 189 -6.34 11.24 1.55
C GLU A 189 -4.85 11.20 1.89
N SER A 190 -4.02 11.88 1.09
CA SER A 190 -2.57 11.97 1.30
C SER A 190 -2.00 13.23 0.64
N GLN A 191 -0.71 13.52 0.84
CA GLN A 191 -0.02 14.63 0.16
C GLN A 191 0.11 14.44 -1.36
N SER A 192 -0.20 13.24 -1.86
CA SER A 192 -0.18 12.88 -3.27
C SER A 192 -1.45 12.19 -3.77
N HIS A 193 -2.46 12.02 -2.91
CA HIS A 193 -3.72 11.35 -3.26
C HIS A 193 -4.88 12.24 -2.84
N TYR A 194 -5.72 12.60 -3.80
CA TYR A 194 -6.94 13.37 -3.59
C TYR A 194 -8.11 12.61 -4.21
N SER A 195 -9.25 12.60 -3.56
CA SER A 195 -10.43 11.89 -4.04
C SER A 195 -11.66 12.79 -4.06
N LEU A 196 -12.51 12.60 -5.07
CA LEU A 196 -13.78 13.29 -5.23
C LEU A 196 -14.85 12.25 -5.50
N TYR A 197 -15.89 12.25 -4.67
CA TYR A 197 -17.03 11.36 -4.81
C TYR A 197 -18.20 12.07 -5.52
N CYS A 198 -18.82 11.39 -6.47
CA CYS A 198 -20.00 11.87 -7.19
C CYS A 198 -21.06 10.77 -7.23
N SER A 199 -22.34 11.13 -7.08
CA SER A 199 -23.47 10.21 -7.21
C SER A 199 -24.74 10.91 -7.71
N GLY A 200 -25.79 10.14 -7.96
CA GLY A 200 -27.10 10.63 -8.40
C GLY A 200 -27.20 10.89 -9.90
N ARG A 201 -26.39 10.21 -10.70
CA ARG A 201 -26.55 10.13 -12.16
C ARG A 201 -27.21 8.80 -12.53
N VAL A 202 -28.17 8.83 -13.46
CA VAL A 202 -28.83 7.60 -13.93
C VAL A 202 -27.83 6.65 -14.58
N GLY A 203 -27.84 5.38 -14.16
CA GLY A 203 -26.93 4.32 -14.64
C GLY A 203 -25.53 4.33 -14.01
N CYS A 204 -25.32 5.16 -12.99
CA CYS A 204 -24.11 5.23 -12.18
C CYS A 204 -24.52 5.23 -10.70
N ASP A 205 -24.22 4.14 -10.00
CA ASP A 205 -24.51 4.05 -8.56
C ASP A 205 -23.58 5.00 -7.79
N SER A 206 -22.30 4.97 -8.14
CA SER A 206 -21.30 5.91 -7.65
C SER A 206 -20.16 6.12 -8.63
N MET A 207 -19.56 7.30 -8.59
CA MET A 207 -18.33 7.61 -9.29
C MET A 207 -17.32 8.19 -8.31
N LEU A 208 -16.16 7.55 -8.22
CA LEU A 208 -15.01 8.01 -7.46
C LEU A 208 -13.92 8.47 -8.42
N ILE A 209 -13.48 9.70 -8.29
CA ILE A 209 -12.34 10.23 -9.04
C ILE A 209 -11.15 10.36 -8.09
N GLU A 210 -10.11 9.57 -8.33
CA GLU A 210 -8.86 9.59 -7.58
C GLU A 210 -7.76 10.29 -8.39
N LEU A 211 -7.23 11.39 -7.87
CA LEU A 211 -6.04 12.05 -8.41
C LEU A 211 -4.80 11.48 -7.73
N LYS A 212 -4.07 10.63 -8.44
CA LYS A 212 -2.78 10.07 -8.03
C LYS A 212 -1.66 10.92 -8.60
N LEU A 213 -1.23 11.88 -7.80
CA LEU A 213 -0.12 12.77 -8.13
C LEU A 213 1.21 12.11 -7.79
N ILE A 214 2.28 12.52 -8.46
CA ILE A 214 3.63 12.10 -8.06
C ILE A 214 3.97 12.65 -6.67
N LYS A 215 4.76 11.90 -5.89
CA LYS A 215 5.14 12.24 -4.50
C LYS A 215 6.20 13.34 -4.46
N ARG A 216 5.85 14.58 -4.86
CA ARG A 216 6.77 15.73 -4.92
C ARG A 216 7.34 16.14 -3.55
N GLN A 217 6.60 15.85 -2.49
CA GLN A 217 6.99 16.11 -1.11
C GLN A 217 8.11 15.17 -0.62
N ASP A 218 8.30 14.03 -1.27
CA ASP A 218 9.29 13.02 -0.91
C ASP A 218 10.52 13.15 -1.81
N LEU A 219 11.65 13.52 -1.23
CA LEU A 219 12.90 13.73 -1.95
C LEU A 219 13.38 12.44 -2.63
N VAL A 220 13.18 11.27 -2.01
CA VAL A 220 13.60 9.98 -2.59
C VAL A 220 12.77 9.68 -3.83
N ALA A 221 11.46 9.93 -3.78
CA ALA A 221 10.59 9.78 -4.94
C ALA A 221 10.95 10.76 -6.08
N VAL A 222 11.32 12.00 -5.75
CA VAL A 222 11.79 12.99 -6.74
C VAL A 222 13.10 12.54 -7.38
N LEU A 223 14.05 12.01 -6.61
CA LEU A 223 15.30 11.46 -7.14
C LEU A 223 15.06 10.22 -8.01
N ALA A 224 14.18 9.32 -7.60
CA ALA A 224 13.78 8.15 -8.39
C ALA A 224 13.14 8.57 -9.74
N GLN A 225 12.49 9.74 -9.80
CA GLN A 225 11.92 10.26 -11.04
C GLN A 225 12.96 10.63 -12.10
N LEU A 226 14.20 10.94 -11.71
CA LEU A 226 15.30 11.16 -12.68
C LEU A 226 15.60 9.88 -13.45
N VAL A 227 15.50 8.72 -12.80
CA VAL A 227 15.71 7.41 -13.42
C VAL A 227 14.47 6.97 -14.18
N ARG A 228 13.28 7.13 -13.58
CA ARG A 228 12.02 6.69 -14.15
C ARG A 228 10.97 7.81 -14.13
N PRO A 229 10.76 8.51 -15.26
CA PRO A 229 9.72 9.52 -15.36
C PRO A 229 8.32 8.93 -15.08
N GLN A 230 7.58 9.59 -14.21
CA GLN A 230 6.19 9.29 -13.89
C GLN A 230 5.28 10.46 -14.28
N ASN A 231 4.01 10.15 -14.51
CA ASN A 231 2.95 11.09 -14.79
C ASN A 231 2.01 11.16 -13.58
N ASP A 232 1.47 12.34 -13.28
CA ASP A 232 0.24 12.47 -12.49
C ASP A 232 -0.92 11.80 -13.24
N GLN A 233 -1.77 11.06 -12.53
CA GLN A 233 -2.88 10.30 -13.10
C GLN A 233 -4.21 10.63 -12.41
N ALA A 234 -5.29 10.64 -13.18
CA ALA A 234 -6.67 10.62 -12.69
C ALA A 234 -7.26 9.24 -12.95
N HIS A 235 -7.68 8.54 -11.90
CA HIS A 235 -8.40 7.28 -11.99
C HIS A 235 -9.88 7.56 -11.70
N ILE A 236 -10.70 7.40 -12.71
CA ILE A 236 -12.15 7.52 -12.60
C ILE A 236 -12.71 6.11 -12.47
N ARG A 237 -13.28 5.81 -11.31
CA ARG A 237 -13.93 4.54 -11.01
C ARG A 237 -15.43 4.77 -10.93
N VAL A 238 -16.16 4.20 -11.88
CA VAL A 238 -17.62 4.23 -11.91
C VAL A 238 -18.16 2.86 -11.54
N GLU A 239 -19.00 2.78 -10.52
CA GLU A 239 -19.79 1.59 -10.18
C GLU A 239 -21.10 1.63 -10.98
N LEU A 240 -21.30 0.59 -11.79
CA LEU A 240 -22.41 0.49 -12.75
C LEU A 240 -23.59 -0.24 -12.11
N ALA A 241 -24.80 0.22 -12.40
CA ALA A 241 -26.02 -0.44 -11.95
C ALA A 241 -26.12 -1.88 -12.50
N LYS A 242 -26.46 -2.83 -11.63
CA LYS A 242 -26.50 -4.28 -11.92
C LYS A 242 -27.56 -4.67 -12.97
N ASP A 243 -28.63 -3.90 -13.10
CA ASP A 243 -29.76 -4.28 -13.97
C ASP A 243 -29.68 -3.63 -15.37
N GLU A 244 -28.84 -2.61 -15.53
CA GLU A 244 -28.79 -1.81 -16.76
C GLU A 244 -27.71 -2.25 -17.73
N THR A 245 -26.67 -2.93 -17.27
CA THR A 245 -25.50 -3.33 -18.07
C THR A 245 -25.51 -4.83 -18.36
N ASP A 246 -24.92 -5.23 -19.49
CA ASP A 246 -24.73 -6.64 -19.81
C ASP A 246 -23.36 -7.13 -19.33
N ASN A 247 -23.24 -8.44 -19.11
CA ASN A 247 -22.04 -9.06 -18.53
C ASN A 247 -20.97 -9.28 -19.61
N PHE A 248 -19.85 -8.56 -19.51
CA PHE A 248 -18.66 -8.81 -20.30
C PHE A 248 -17.44 -8.13 -19.67
N VAL A 249 -16.25 -8.66 -19.96
CA VAL A 249 -14.98 -8.03 -19.60
C VAL A 249 -14.30 -7.49 -20.85
N LEU A 250 -13.92 -6.20 -20.82
CA LEU A 250 -13.23 -5.50 -21.89
C LEU A 250 -12.22 -4.50 -21.29
N ALA A 251 -10.97 -4.55 -21.72
CA ALA A 251 -9.97 -3.56 -21.37
C ALA A 251 -9.19 -3.11 -22.61
N ILE A 252 -9.00 -1.80 -22.71
CA ILE A 252 -8.17 -1.11 -23.70
C ILE A 252 -7.13 -0.36 -22.90
N ALA A 253 -5.85 -0.70 -23.07
CA ALA A 253 -4.79 -0.08 -22.26
C ALA A 253 -3.52 0.11 -23.07
N THR A 254 -2.67 1.04 -22.65
CA THR A 254 -1.31 1.16 -23.18
C THR A 254 -0.56 -0.16 -23.00
N LYS A 255 0.39 -0.47 -23.89
CA LYS A 255 1.13 -1.76 -23.85
C LYS A 255 1.70 -2.07 -22.46
N ARG A 256 2.23 -1.07 -21.77
CA ARG A 256 2.80 -1.20 -20.43
C ARG A 256 1.72 -1.52 -19.40
N THR A 257 0.65 -0.74 -19.36
CA THR A 257 -0.44 -0.91 -18.40
C THR A 257 -1.22 -2.20 -18.64
N ALA A 258 -1.41 -2.61 -19.89
CA ALA A 258 -2.02 -3.89 -20.23
C ALA A 258 -1.28 -5.10 -19.63
N MET A 259 0.06 -5.07 -19.60
CA MET A 259 0.85 -6.14 -18.96
C MET A 259 0.61 -6.19 -17.45
N HIS A 260 0.53 -5.02 -16.80
CA HIS A 260 0.18 -4.94 -15.38
C HIS A 260 -1.25 -5.42 -15.11
N LEU A 261 -2.23 -5.01 -15.91
CA LEU A 261 -3.62 -5.45 -15.76
C LEU A 261 -3.77 -6.98 -15.85
N VAL A 262 -3.10 -7.65 -16.79
CA VAL A 262 -3.14 -9.12 -16.90
C VAL A 262 -2.54 -9.81 -15.67
N ARG A 263 -1.44 -9.25 -15.13
CA ARG A 263 -0.78 -9.80 -13.94
C ARG A 263 -1.61 -9.55 -12.69
N ASP A 264 -2.10 -8.33 -12.53
CA ASP A 264 -2.60 -7.78 -11.27
C ASP A 264 -4.14 -7.89 -11.13
N MET A 265 -4.91 -8.05 -12.21
CA MET A 265 -6.38 -8.15 -12.16
C MET A 265 -6.87 -9.56 -12.50
N ALA A 266 -7.65 -10.16 -11.59
CA ALA A 266 -8.10 -11.55 -11.67
C ALA A 266 -8.98 -11.81 -12.89
N ASP A 267 -9.97 -10.94 -13.08
CA ASP A 267 -10.94 -11.00 -14.16
C ASP A 267 -10.29 -10.84 -15.56
N ILE A 268 -9.37 -9.90 -15.77
CA ILE A 268 -8.65 -9.78 -17.04
C ILE A 268 -7.87 -11.06 -17.34
N SER A 269 -7.17 -11.59 -16.35
CA SER A 269 -6.39 -12.81 -16.48
C SER A 269 -7.24 -14.04 -16.82
N VAL A 270 -8.46 -14.11 -16.28
CA VAL A 270 -9.36 -15.27 -16.42
C VAL A 270 -10.23 -15.16 -17.67
N TYR A 271 -10.85 -14.01 -17.92
CA TYR A 271 -11.83 -13.81 -19.00
C TYR A 271 -11.21 -13.29 -20.30
N CYS A 272 -10.05 -12.63 -20.24
CA CYS A 272 -9.41 -12.00 -21.40
C CYS A 272 -7.97 -12.54 -21.63
N PRO A 273 -7.77 -13.84 -21.91
CA PRO A 273 -6.43 -14.42 -22.07
C PRO A 273 -5.67 -13.86 -23.28
N GLU A 274 -6.37 -13.40 -24.31
CA GLU A 274 -5.77 -12.91 -25.54
C GLU A 274 -5.60 -11.39 -25.57
N LYS A 275 -4.35 -10.94 -25.70
CA LYS A 275 -3.99 -9.54 -25.96
C LYS A 275 -3.93 -9.29 -27.47
N ARG A 276 -4.86 -8.50 -28.00
CA ARG A 276 -4.89 -8.14 -29.43
C ARG A 276 -4.35 -6.72 -29.63
N LEU A 277 -3.54 -6.53 -30.66
CA LEU A 277 -3.01 -5.20 -31.02
C LEU A 277 -4.16 -4.24 -31.32
N GLY A 278 -4.12 -3.03 -30.74
CA GLY A 278 -5.16 -2.02 -30.90
C GLY A 278 -5.37 -1.57 -32.35
N GLU A 279 -4.32 -1.61 -33.16
CA GLU A 279 -4.37 -1.28 -34.59
C GLU A 279 -5.40 -2.13 -35.36
N LYS A 280 -5.63 -3.38 -34.94
CA LYS A 280 -6.66 -4.26 -35.53
C LYS A 280 -8.09 -3.73 -35.33
N PHE A 281 -8.27 -2.80 -34.40
CA PHE A 281 -9.54 -2.17 -34.06
C PHE A 281 -9.56 -0.69 -34.44
N GLY A 282 -8.57 -0.20 -35.19
CA GLY A 282 -8.47 1.21 -35.58
C GLY A 282 -7.94 2.14 -34.48
N LEU A 283 -7.38 1.60 -33.41
CA LEU A 283 -6.71 2.41 -32.37
C LEU A 283 -5.29 2.80 -32.81
N PRO A 284 -4.74 3.90 -32.26
CA PRO A 284 -3.34 4.26 -32.45
C PRO A 284 -2.37 3.16 -32.01
N SER A 285 -1.15 3.20 -32.54
CA SER A 285 -0.09 2.31 -32.11
C SER A 285 0.21 2.51 -30.62
N GLY A 286 0.52 1.41 -29.91
CA GLY A 286 0.84 1.46 -28.48
C GLY A 286 -0.29 1.04 -27.53
N PHE A 287 -1.46 0.64 -28.05
CA PHE A 287 -2.55 0.07 -27.26
C PHE A 287 -2.73 -1.44 -27.49
N TYR A 288 -3.20 -2.13 -26.45
CA TYR A 288 -3.76 -3.47 -26.52
C TYR A 288 -5.25 -3.47 -26.19
N VAL A 289 -6.00 -4.33 -26.86
CA VAL A 289 -7.40 -4.62 -26.59
C VAL A 289 -7.49 -6.06 -26.08
N MET A 290 -8.04 -6.20 -24.87
CA MET A 290 -8.27 -7.44 -24.16
C MET A 290 -9.77 -7.57 -23.99
N SER A 291 -10.40 -8.49 -24.73
CA SER A 291 -11.84 -8.64 -24.70
C SER A 291 -12.24 -10.10 -24.71
N GLU A 292 -13.13 -10.45 -23.79
CA GLU A 292 -13.80 -11.74 -23.74
C GLU A 292 -14.75 -11.93 -24.94
N ILE A 293 -15.46 -10.85 -25.30
CA ILE A 293 -16.47 -10.85 -26.35
C ILE A 293 -16.07 -9.85 -27.44
N ALA A 294 -15.85 -10.36 -28.66
CA ALA A 294 -15.46 -9.53 -29.79
C ALA A 294 -16.54 -8.49 -30.15
N GLU A 295 -17.82 -8.87 -30.07
CA GLU A 295 -18.97 -7.98 -30.27
C GLU A 295 -18.91 -6.76 -29.34
N ALA A 296 -18.64 -6.96 -28.05
CA ALA A 296 -18.50 -5.87 -27.09
C ALA A 296 -17.36 -4.92 -27.44
N ALA A 297 -16.20 -5.45 -27.84
CA ALA A 297 -15.07 -4.63 -28.25
C ALA A 297 -15.42 -3.73 -29.45
N SER A 298 -16.02 -4.30 -30.50
CA SER A 298 -16.41 -3.55 -31.70
C SER A 298 -17.54 -2.55 -31.42
N ALA A 299 -18.48 -2.88 -30.55
CA ALA A 299 -19.57 -1.98 -30.19
C ALA A 299 -19.08 -0.79 -29.39
N ILE A 300 -18.19 -0.99 -28.41
CA ILE A 300 -17.64 0.07 -27.57
C ILE A 300 -16.67 0.96 -28.36
N LEU A 301 -15.78 0.37 -29.16
CA LEU A 301 -14.82 1.08 -30.03
C LEU A 301 -15.48 1.63 -31.31
N ASP A 302 -16.42 2.55 -31.16
CA ASP A 302 -17.01 3.23 -32.30
C ASP A 302 -16.19 4.43 -32.77
N THR A 303 -16.69 5.11 -33.80
CA THR A 303 -16.04 6.27 -34.41
C THR A 303 -15.70 7.37 -33.40
N ARG A 304 -16.56 7.64 -32.40
CA ARG A 304 -16.31 8.69 -31.41
C ARG A 304 -15.16 8.31 -30.48
N VAL A 305 -15.17 7.07 -30.00
CA VAL A 305 -14.10 6.54 -29.15
C VAL A 305 -12.78 6.50 -29.92
N LEU A 306 -12.77 5.96 -31.14
CA LEU A 306 -11.56 5.89 -31.98
C LEU A 306 -10.96 7.27 -32.29
N GLN A 307 -11.81 8.27 -32.56
CA GLN A 307 -11.37 9.66 -32.74
C GLN A 307 -10.76 10.23 -31.46
N ALA A 308 -11.36 9.97 -30.30
CA ALA A 308 -10.82 10.42 -29.02
C ALA A 308 -9.46 9.78 -28.72
N PHE A 309 -9.29 8.47 -28.95
CA PHE A 309 -8.00 7.80 -28.82
C PHE A 309 -6.96 8.38 -29.79
N SER A 310 -7.34 8.67 -31.03
CA SER A 310 -6.44 9.27 -32.02
C SER A 310 -5.98 10.67 -31.62
N LYS A 311 -6.88 11.48 -31.05
CA LYS A 311 -6.60 12.89 -30.69
C LYS A 311 -5.92 13.04 -29.33
N PHE A 312 -6.21 12.14 -28.39
CA PHE A 312 -5.81 12.24 -26.98
C PHE A 312 -4.98 11.04 -26.49
N SER A 313 -4.40 10.24 -27.39
CA SER A 313 -3.54 9.09 -27.10
C SER A 313 -2.61 9.25 -25.88
N PRO A 314 -1.80 10.33 -25.73
CA PRO A 314 -0.88 10.43 -24.59
C PRO A 314 -1.57 10.63 -23.23
N TYR A 315 -2.83 11.07 -23.22
CA TYR A 315 -3.62 11.32 -22.01
C TYR A 315 -4.42 10.08 -21.57
N ILE A 316 -4.61 9.08 -22.44
CA ILE A 316 -5.38 7.88 -22.11
C ILE A 316 -4.40 6.77 -21.72
N ASP A 317 -4.46 6.30 -20.48
CA ASP A 317 -3.68 5.15 -20.03
C ASP A 317 -4.47 3.84 -20.22
N TYR A 318 -5.70 3.80 -19.71
CA TYR A 318 -6.59 2.66 -19.92
C TYR A 318 -8.08 3.02 -19.80
N ILE A 319 -8.91 2.21 -20.48
CA ILE A 319 -10.36 2.13 -20.31
C ILE A 319 -10.68 0.65 -20.07
N TYR A 320 -11.34 0.37 -18.96
CA TYR A 320 -11.52 -0.99 -18.48
C TYR A 320 -12.93 -1.15 -17.93
N ILE A 321 -13.67 -2.09 -18.50
CA ILE A 321 -15.05 -2.42 -18.21
C ILE A 321 -15.07 -3.87 -17.75
N SER A 322 -15.70 -4.13 -16.61
CA SER A 322 -15.83 -5.49 -16.08
C SER A 322 -17.07 -5.63 -15.23
N ASP A 323 -17.79 -6.74 -15.42
CA ASP A 323 -18.83 -7.19 -14.50
C ASP A 323 -18.29 -8.07 -13.35
N GLN A 324 -17.02 -8.49 -13.44
CA GLN A 324 -16.37 -9.45 -12.55
C GLN A 324 -15.23 -8.82 -11.72
N PHE A 325 -15.24 -7.49 -11.56
CA PHE A 325 -14.17 -6.81 -10.85
C PHE A 325 -14.22 -7.11 -9.36
N SER A 326 -13.17 -7.77 -8.84
CA SER A 326 -13.01 -8.13 -7.42
C SER A 326 -11.83 -7.40 -6.76
N GLY A 327 -11.26 -6.40 -7.44
CA GLY A 327 -10.04 -5.73 -7.01
C GLY A 327 -8.76 -6.41 -7.51
N PRO A 328 -7.59 -5.98 -7.01
CA PRO A 328 -6.32 -6.62 -7.31
C PRO A 328 -6.34 -8.10 -6.92
N LYS A 329 -5.67 -8.96 -7.70
CA LYS A 329 -5.46 -10.36 -7.36
C LYS A 329 -4.85 -10.43 -5.96
N GLN A 330 -5.60 -11.00 -5.04
CA GLN A 330 -5.04 -11.44 -3.78
C GLN A 330 -4.07 -12.58 -4.10
N GLN A 331 -2.95 -12.68 -3.39
CA GLN A 331 -2.11 -13.87 -3.47
C GLN A 331 -3.01 -15.08 -3.17
N GLU A 332 -2.79 -16.18 -3.90
CA GLU A 332 -3.61 -17.40 -3.80
C GLU A 332 -3.46 -18.04 -2.42
N ASP A 333 -4.07 -17.44 -1.41
CA ASP A 333 -4.26 -18.06 -0.12
C ASP A 333 -5.25 -19.19 -0.36
N THR A 334 -4.76 -20.43 -0.24
CA THR A 334 -5.51 -21.67 -0.41
C THR A 334 -6.67 -21.83 0.60
N THR A 335 -6.93 -20.79 1.40
CA THR A 335 -7.95 -20.68 2.43
C THR A 335 -9.21 -19.91 2.00
N GLN A 336 -9.26 -19.31 0.79
CA GLN A 336 -10.50 -18.69 0.31
C GLN A 336 -11.56 -19.74 -0.03
N LEU A 337 -12.50 -19.92 0.91
CA LEU A 337 -13.60 -20.88 0.81
C LEU A 337 -14.88 -20.29 0.19
N THR A 338 -14.90 -18.98 -0.06
CA THR A 338 -16.03 -18.21 -0.59
C THR A 338 -15.59 -17.44 -1.82
N MET A 339 -16.48 -17.33 -2.82
CA MET A 339 -16.18 -16.56 -4.01
C MET A 339 -15.94 -15.09 -3.67
N PRO A 340 -14.98 -14.42 -4.33
CA PRO A 340 -14.77 -12.98 -4.17
C PRO A 340 -16.04 -12.20 -4.52
N GLU A 341 -16.30 -11.12 -3.80
CA GLU A 341 -17.36 -10.20 -4.17
C GLU A 341 -16.97 -9.48 -5.46
N VAL A 342 -17.85 -9.54 -6.47
CA VAL A 342 -17.64 -8.89 -7.75
C VAL A 342 -18.54 -7.67 -7.90
N LYS A 343 -17.98 -6.61 -8.48
CA LYS A 343 -18.65 -5.36 -8.79
C LYS A 343 -18.62 -5.10 -10.29
N ARG A 344 -19.65 -4.42 -10.78
CA ARG A 344 -19.67 -3.93 -12.16
C ARG A 344 -19.06 -2.56 -12.22
N VAL A 345 -17.98 -2.41 -12.97
CA VAL A 345 -17.20 -1.17 -12.99
C VAL A 345 -16.84 -0.73 -14.39
N LEU A 346 -16.79 0.58 -14.56
CA LEU A 346 -16.06 1.26 -15.63
C LEU A 346 -14.90 2.03 -14.97
N LEU A 347 -13.68 1.61 -15.24
CA LEU A 347 -12.45 2.23 -14.78
C LEU A 347 -11.78 2.94 -15.95
N VAL A 348 -11.51 4.23 -15.79
CA VAL A 348 -10.80 5.05 -16.78
C VAL A 348 -9.58 5.67 -16.12
N GLY A 349 -8.40 5.34 -16.62
CA GLY A 349 -7.12 5.93 -16.20
C GLY A 349 -6.66 6.98 -17.20
N LEU A 350 -6.53 8.23 -16.76
CA LEU A 350 -6.07 9.35 -17.56
C LEU A 350 -4.75 9.89 -17.00
N ASN A 351 -3.81 10.26 -17.86
CA ASN A 351 -2.61 11.00 -17.47
C ASN A 351 -2.95 12.48 -17.42
N ILE A 352 -2.87 13.09 -16.24
CA ILE A 352 -3.03 14.53 -16.05
C ILE A 352 -1.77 15.22 -16.59
N SER A 353 -0.59 14.88 -16.07
CA SER A 353 0.67 15.46 -16.53
C SER A 353 1.32 14.59 -17.60
N ILE A 354 2.04 15.21 -18.54
CA ILE A 354 2.88 14.47 -19.49
C ILE A 354 4.34 14.75 -19.16
N LYS A 355 5.11 13.70 -18.85
CA LYS A 355 6.53 13.77 -18.48
C LYS A 355 6.78 14.69 -17.27
N GLY A 356 5.88 14.66 -16.29
CA GLY A 356 5.98 15.45 -15.06
C GLY A 356 5.74 16.96 -15.22
N ARG A 357 5.34 17.42 -16.41
CA ARG A 357 4.97 18.82 -16.65
C ARG A 357 3.48 19.04 -16.34
N ILE A 358 3.20 20.03 -15.50
CA ILE A 358 1.85 20.45 -15.16
C ILE A 358 1.12 20.85 -16.45
N THR A 359 -0.17 20.52 -16.52
CA THR A 359 -1.03 20.86 -17.64
C THR A 359 -1.28 22.35 -17.74
N ASN A 360 -1.05 22.89 -18.94
CA ASN A 360 -1.50 24.23 -19.32
C ASN A 360 -3.03 24.22 -19.50
N ALA A 361 -3.64 25.40 -19.67
CA ALA A 361 -5.09 25.55 -19.90
C ALA A 361 -5.62 24.63 -21.03
N GLU A 362 -4.90 24.55 -22.16
CA GLU A 362 -5.24 23.64 -23.27
C GLU A 362 -5.23 22.16 -22.86
N GLY A 363 -4.35 21.77 -21.93
CA GLY A 363 -4.30 20.41 -21.39
C GLY A 363 -5.52 20.10 -20.53
N GLN A 364 -5.99 21.07 -19.76
CA GLN A 364 -7.20 20.92 -18.94
C GLN A 364 -8.46 20.79 -19.81
N GLU A 365 -8.57 21.55 -20.90
CA GLU A 365 -9.67 21.37 -21.87
C GLU A 365 -9.68 19.95 -22.47
N LYS A 366 -8.51 19.37 -22.75
CA LYS A 366 -8.41 17.98 -23.24
C LYS A 366 -8.88 16.97 -22.18
N LEU A 367 -8.52 17.16 -20.92
CA LEU A 367 -9.00 16.33 -19.80
C LEU A 367 -10.51 16.44 -19.63
N LYS A 368 -11.08 17.63 -19.81
CA LYS A 368 -12.53 17.87 -19.78
C LYS A 368 -13.25 17.08 -20.88
N LEU A 369 -12.71 17.07 -22.10
CA LEU A 369 -13.24 16.25 -23.21
C LEU A 369 -13.13 14.74 -22.92
N LEU A 370 -12.08 14.29 -22.22
CA LEU A 370 -11.92 12.90 -21.81
C LEU A 370 -12.87 12.51 -20.67
N LEU A 371 -13.19 13.43 -19.77
CA LEU A 371 -14.24 13.24 -18.77
C LEU A 371 -15.62 13.12 -19.44
N GLN A 372 -15.90 13.95 -20.45
CA GLN A 372 -17.10 13.81 -21.28
C GLN A 372 -17.14 12.48 -22.04
N LEU A 373 -15.99 11.99 -22.54
CA LEU A 373 -15.89 10.67 -23.13
C LEU A 373 -16.26 9.57 -22.13
N THR A 374 -15.88 9.73 -20.85
CA THR A 374 -16.24 8.78 -19.78
C THR A 374 -17.76 8.73 -19.58
N PHE A 375 -18.44 9.88 -19.58
CA PHE A 375 -19.91 9.92 -19.50
C PHE A 375 -20.58 9.36 -20.76
N TYR A 376 -20.00 9.61 -21.93
CA TYR A 376 -20.46 9.01 -23.16
C TYR A 376 -20.37 7.47 -23.12
N LEU A 377 -19.26 6.93 -22.61
CA LEU A 377 -19.09 5.48 -22.43
C LEU A 377 -20.09 4.92 -21.43
N LEU A 378 -20.34 5.61 -20.31
CA LEU A 378 -21.36 5.24 -19.35
C LEU A 378 -22.75 5.12 -20.01
N ASP A 379 -23.17 6.17 -20.73
CA ASP A 379 -24.47 6.19 -21.40
C ASP A 379 -24.58 5.12 -22.49
N LYS A 380 -23.45 4.83 -23.16
CA LYS A 380 -23.36 3.79 -24.18
C LYS A 380 -23.45 2.40 -23.58
N LEU A 381 -22.79 2.12 -22.45
CA LEU A 381 -22.86 0.84 -21.76
C LEU A 381 -24.28 0.49 -21.31
N ARG A 382 -25.07 1.49 -20.93
CA ARG A 382 -26.48 1.32 -20.58
C ARG A 382 -27.36 0.97 -21.79
N ARG A 383 -27.08 1.59 -22.95
CA ARG A 383 -27.87 1.39 -24.18
C ARG A 383 -27.45 0.15 -24.95
N PHE A 384 -26.19 -0.22 -24.86
CA PHE A 384 -25.63 -1.38 -25.55
C PHE A 384 -26.14 -2.66 -24.89
N LYS A 385 -26.64 -3.57 -25.73
CA LYS A 385 -27.04 -4.92 -25.32
C LYS A 385 -26.37 -5.93 -26.22
N LEU A 386 -25.81 -6.97 -25.60
CA LEU A 386 -25.20 -8.09 -26.30
C LEU A 386 -26.25 -8.85 -27.10
N SER A 387 -25.83 -9.39 -28.23
CA SER A 387 -26.59 -10.40 -28.95
C SER A 387 -26.90 -11.60 -28.05
N LYS A 388 -27.90 -12.40 -28.43
CA LYS A 388 -28.25 -13.64 -27.72
C LYS A 388 -27.06 -14.60 -27.63
N GLU A 389 -26.22 -14.63 -28.67
CA GLU A 389 -24.99 -15.43 -28.71
C GLU A 389 -23.93 -14.87 -27.77
N GLY A 390 -23.69 -13.56 -27.80
CA GLY A 390 -22.77 -12.87 -26.90
C GLY A 390 -23.14 -13.10 -25.43
N LYS A 391 -24.42 -12.91 -25.08
CA LYS A 391 -24.94 -13.16 -23.74
C LYS A 391 -24.79 -14.62 -23.31
N SER A 392 -25.14 -15.58 -24.18
CA SER A 392 -24.96 -17.00 -23.86
C SER A 392 -23.49 -17.37 -23.65
N LYS A 393 -22.58 -16.80 -24.44
CA LYS A 393 -21.13 -17.00 -24.26
C LYS A 393 -20.64 -16.39 -22.96
N ALA A 394 -21.10 -15.18 -22.62
CA ALA A 394 -20.81 -14.54 -21.36
C ALA A 394 -21.20 -15.44 -20.19
N ASP A 395 -22.46 -15.86 -20.13
CA ASP A 395 -23.00 -16.67 -19.03
C ASP A 395 -22.27 -18.01 -18.89
N LYS A 396 -21.98 -18.69 -20.00
CA LYS A 396 -21.18 -19.93 -20.01
C LYS A 396 -19.78 -19.74 -19.45
N ASN A 397 -19.15 -18.60 -19.70
CA ASN A 397 -17.83 -18.31 -19.16
C ASN A 397 -17.88 -18.05 -17.65
N ARG A 398 -18.91 -17.37 -17.13
CA ARG A 398 -19.09 -17.19 -15.67
C ARG A 398 -19.33 -18.54 -14.99
N LEU A 399 -20.23 -19.36 -15.52
CA LEU A 399 -20.51 -20.71 -15.02
C LEU A 399 -19.24 -21.58 -14.97
N ARG A 400 -18.40 -21.53 -16.02
CA ARG A 400 -17.13 -22.28 -16.03
C ARG A 400 -16.19 -21.86 -14.89
N VAL A 401 -16.11 -20.55 -14.61
CA VAL A 401 -15.27 -20.02 -13.53
C VAL A 401 -15.82 -20.40 -12.17
N GLU A 402 -17.14 -20.32 -11.98
CA GLU A 402 -17.82 -20.77 -10.76
C GLU A 402 -17.61 -22.27 -10.51
N GLU A 403 -17.78 -23.11 -11.53
CA GLU A 403 -17.51 -24.56 -11.45
C GLU A 403 -16.04 -24.86 -11.11
N ALA A 404 -15.10 -24.14 -11.73
CA ALA A 404 -13.67 -24.28 -11.44
C ALA A 404 -13.34 -23.88 -9.99
N PHE A 405 -13.94 -22.80 -9.49
CA PHE A 405 -13.80 -22.35 -8.10
C PHE A 405 -14.37 -23.37 -7.11
N LEU A 406 -15.60 -23.87 -7.36
CA LEU A 406 -16.22 -24.89 -6.52
C LEU A 406 -15.40 -26.17 -6.48
N LYS A 407 -14.89 -26.63 -7.63
CA LYS A 407 -14.03 -27.82 -7.72
C LYS A 407 -12.74 -27.65 -6.92
N THR A 408 -12.08 -26.50 -7.04
CA THR A 408 -10.85 -26.18 -6.31
C THR A 408 -11.13 -26.11 -4.80
N THR A 409 -12.23 -25.47 -4.40
CA THR A 409 -12.66 -25.38 -3.00
C THR A 409 -13.00 -26.76 -2.41
N HIS A 410 -13.68 -27.62 -3.18
CA HIS A 410 -13.97 -28.99 -2.74
C HIS A 410 -12.69 -29.82 -2.56
N ALA A 411 -11.73 -29.68 -3.48
CA ALA A 411 -10.42 -30.33 -3.37
C ALA A 411 -9.68 -29.85 -2.12
N ALA A 412 -9.58 -28.55 -1.89
CA ALA A 412 -8.93 -27.97 -0.71
C ALA A 412 -9.59 -28.42 0.60
N ARG A 413 -10.94 -28.45 0.66
CA ARG A 413 -11.67 -28.97 1.83
C ARG A 413 -11.43 -30.46 2.06
N ALA A 414 -11.36 -31.25 0.99
CA ALA A 414 -11.10 -32.68 1.08
C ALA A 414 -9.67 -32.97 1.56
N GLU A 415 -8.70 -32.22 1.06
CA GLU A 415 -7.29 -32.29 1.47
C GLU A 415 -7.11 -31.88 2.94
N ALA A 416 -7.64 -30.73 3.35
CA ALA A 416 -7.61 -30.30 4.75
C ALA A 416 -8.29 -31.31 5.70
N ALA A 417 -9.41 -31.92 5.26
CA ALA A 417 -10.05 -32.98 6.03
C ALA A 417 -9.24 -34.29 6.06
N ALA A 418 -8.47 -34.59 5.01
CA ALA A 418 -7.58 -35.75 4.96
C ALA A 418 -6.35 -35.54 5.88
N GLN A 419 -5.72 -34.37 5.82
CA GLN A 419 -4.60 -33.97 6.67
C GLN A 419 -5.00 -34.03 8.16
N ARG A 420 -6.13 -33.43 8.56
CA ARG A 420 -6.64 -33.54 9.94
C ARG A 420 -6.92 -34.97 10.40
N ARG A 421 -7.37 -35.85 9.49
CA ARG A 421 -7.58 -37.28 9.79
C ARG A 421 -6.28 -38.06 9.88
N GLU A 422 -5.22 -37.61 9.20
CA GLU A 422 -3.90 -38.20 9.30
C GLU A 422 -3.19 -37.75 10.58
N GLU A 423 -3.21 -36.45 10.88
CA GLU A 423 -2.69 -35.89 12.13
C GLU A 423 -3.32 -36.55 13.35
N ARG A 424 -4.65 -36.68 13.39
CA ARG A 424 -5.34 -37.41 14.49
C ARG A 424 -4.89 -38.86 14.60
N ARG A 425 -4.62 -39.53 13.49
CA ARG A 425 -4.10 -40.92 13.49
C ARG A 425 -2.64 -40.98 13.95
N ARG A 426 -1.83 -39.98 13.61
CA ARG A 426 -0.42 -39.89 14.02
C ARG A 426 -0.32 -39.58 15.50
N ALA A 427 -1.08 -38.61 16.00
CA ALA A 427 -1.16 -38.27 17.42
C ALA A 427 -1.72 -39.42 18.27
N GLU A 428 -2.72 -40.17 17.79
CA GLU A 428 -3.22 -41.37 18.49
C GLU A 428 -2.14 -42.45 18.56
N LYS A 429 -1.34 -42.64 17.50
CA LYS A 429 -0.21 -43.58 17.48
C LYS A 429 0.89 -43.17 18.44
N GLU A 430 1.26 -41.90 18.45
CA GLU A 430 2.30 -41.35 19.31
C GLU A 430 1.90 -41.44 20.80
N ARG A 431 0.64 -41.09 21.12
CA ARG A 431 0.11 -41.26 22.49
C ARG A 431 0.13 -42.72 22.95
N MET A 432 -0.16 -43.66 22.06
CA MET A 432 -0.15 -45.09 22.39
C MET A 432 1.27 -45.67 22.46
N LEU A 433 2.24 -45.08 21.77
CA LEU A 433 3.65 -45.44 21.89
C LEU A 433 4.26 -44.96 23.23
N GLN A 434 3.73 -43.87 23.79
CA GLN A 434 4.11 -43.33 25.11
C GLN A 434 3.37 -43.98 26.28
N GLU A 435 2.37 -44.85 26.06
CA GLU A 435 1.65 -45.54 27.13
C GLU A 435 2.47 -46.73 27.65
N GLU A 436 2.89 -46.70 28.92
CA GLU A 436 3.79 -47.69 29.54
C GLU A 436 3.15 -49.06 29.89
N ASP A 437 1.84 -49.24 29.68
CA ASP A 437 1.09 -50.44 30.08
C ASP A 437 1.00 -51.49 28.93
N PRO A 438 1.71 -52.64 29.04
CA PRO A 438 1.90 -53.59 27.92
C PRO A 438 0.62 -54.31 27.47
N ASP A 439 -0.38 -54.48 28.34
CA ASP A 439 -1.64 -55.13 28.00
C ASP A 439 -2.57 -54.23 27.18
N LYS A 440 -2.51 -52.91 27.40
CA LYS A 440 -3.26 -51.92 26.59
C LYS A 440 -2.68 -51.79 25.19
N GLN A 441 -1.37 -51.87 25.05
CA GLN A 441 -0.67 -51.81 23.77
C GLN A 441 -1.07 -53.00 22.87
N ARG A 442 -1.04 -54.23 23.43
CA ARG A 442 -1.47 -55.45 22.72
C ARG A 442 -2.92 -55.40 22.23
N LYS A 443 -3.86 -54.96 23.08
CA LYS A 443 -5.28 -54.82 22.67
C LYS A 443 -5.47 -53.79 21.56
N TRP A 444 -4.66 -52.74 21.53
CA TRP A 444 -4.75 -51.69 20.52
C TRP A 444 -4.17 -52.15 19.17
N GLU A 445 -3.00 -52.81 19.19
CA GLU A 445 -2.39 -53.39 17.99
C GLU A 445 -3.30 -54.43 17.32
N GLU A 446 -3.91 -55.31 18.10
CA GLU A 446 -4.83 -56.33 17.59
C GLU A 446 -6.08 -55.69 16.95
N LYS A 447 -6.57 -54.59 17.54
CA LYS A 447 -7.68 -53.79 16.99
C LYS A 447 -7.28 -53.04 15.72
N GLU A 448 -6.06 -52.52 15.62
CA GLU A 448 -5.54 -51.87 14.41
C GLU A 448 -5.36 -52.88 13.28
N GLN A 449 -4.76 -54.05 13.55
CA GLN A 449 -4.62 -55.13 12.59
C GLN A 449 -5.98 -55.58 12.04
N ARG A 450 -6.98 -55.75 12.91
CA ARG A 450 -8.35 -56.09 12.48
C ARG A 450 -8.97 -55.00 11.61
N ARG A 451 -8.65 -53.72 11.83
CA ARG A 451 -9.14 -52.58 11.03
C ARG A 451 -8.45 -52.52 9.66
N LEU A 452 -7.14 -52.79 9.60
CA LEU A 452 -6.37 -52.87 8.35
C LEU A 452 -6.79 -54.06 7.50
N ALA A 453 -7.01 -55.22 8.12
CA ALA A 453 -7.54 -56.41 7.44
C ALA A 453 -8.90 -56.14 6.79
N LYS A 454 -9.80 -55.43 7.50
CA LYS A 454 -11.09 -54.99 6.94
C LYS A 454 -10.97 -53.98 5.80
N LYS A 455 -9.93 -53.13 5.79
CA LYS A 455 -9.67 -52.20 4.67
C LYS A 455 -9.06 -52.89 3.45
N ARG A 456 -8.24 -53.93 3.65
CA ARG A 456 -7.62 -54.73 2.59
C ARG A 456 -8.60 -55.71 1.93
N ALA A 457 -9.71 -56.04 2.59
CA ALA A 457 -10.75 -56.88 2.02
C ALA A 457 -11.39 -56.18 0.78
N PRO A 458 -11.43 -56.83 -0.39
CA PRO A 458 -12.00 -56.24 -1.60
C PRO A 458 -13.50 -56.00 -1.45
N ARG A 459 -13.98 -54.78 -1.78
CA ARG A 459 -15.41 -54.47 -1.79
C ARG A 459 -16.05 -55.10 -3.04
N MET A 460 -16.76 -56.22 -2.88
CA MET A 460 -17.53 -56.84 -3.97
C MET A 460 -18.58 -55.86 -4.47
N LYS A 461 -18.44 -55.37 -5.71
CA LYS A 461 -19.49 -54.62 -6.41
C LYS A 461 -20.59 -55.61 -6.80
N GLN A 462 -21.80 -55.43 -6.29
CA GLN A 462 -22.97 -56.17 -6.76
C GLN A 462 -23.24 -55.81 -8.22
N LEU A 463 -23.12 -56.79 -9.11
CA LEU A 463 -23.55 -56.70 -10.49
C LEU A 463 -25.09 -56.66 -10.49
N LYS A 464 -25.70 -55.51 -10.79
CA LYS A 464 -27.14 -55.44 -11.04
C LYS A 464 -27.42 -56.11 -12.38
N THR A 465 -27.98 -57.32 -12.35
CA THR A 465 -28.64 -57.93 -13.50
C THR A 465 -29.97 -57.21 -13.71
N SER A 466 -30.06 -56.36 -14.73
CA SER A 466 -31.34 -55.88 -15.25
C SER A 466 -32.03 -57.06 -15.93
N GLY A 467 -33.19 -57.45 -15.37
CA GLY A 467 -34.18 -58.31 -16.02
C GLY A 467 -35.29 -57.47 -16.62
#